data_AF-A0A371YJX9-F1
#
_entry.id   AF-A0A371YJX9-F1
#
_cell.length_a   1.000
_cell.length_b   1.000
_cell.length_c   1.000
_cell.angle_alpha   90.00
_cell.angle_beta   90.00
_cell.angle_gamma   90.00
#
_symmetry.space_group_name_H-M   'P 1'
#
loop_
_entity.id
_entity.type
_entity.pdbx_description
1 polymer ?
#
loop_
_entity_poly.entity_id
_entity_poly.type
_entity_poly.pdbx_seq_one_letter_code
_entity_poly.pdbx_strand_id
1 'polypeptide(L)'
;MSLQSRRIKRQLRDNRFSINLTNDETDLLTAISNLTGVEIGVLLRQMVMKQAIETLTDDSEDDFNLNQFISEGAQGQLSGS
;
A
#
# COMPACT_ATOMS: atom_id res chain seq x y z
N MET A 1 29.23 22.53 -27.63
CA MET A 1 28.13 22.83 -26.67
C MET A 1 28.38 22.02 -25.41
N SER A 2 28.70 22.68 -24.30
CA SER A 2 28.97 22.02 -23.01
C SER A 2 27.65 21.64 -22.35
N LEU A 3 27.43 20.34 -22.10
CA LEU A 3 26.28 19.85 -21.36
C LEU A 3 26.48 20.18 -19.88
N GLN A 4 25.91 21.31 -19.43
CA GLN A 4 25.82 21.63 -18.01
C GLN A 4 25.09 20.51 -17.28
N SER A 5 25.83 19.77 -16.46
CA SER A 5 25.28 18.79 -15.52
C SER A 5 24.26 19.48 -14.63
N ARG A 6 22.97 19.31 -14.91
CA ARG A 6 21.89 19.74 -14.02
C ARG A 6 22.19 19.14 -12.65
N ARG A 7 22.47 19.97 -11.65
CA ARG A 7 22.61 19.54 -10.25
C ARG A 7 21.22 19.11 -9.79
N ILE A 8 20.83 17.89 -10.12
CA ILE A 8 19.62 17.27 -9.60
C ILE A 8 19.84 17.19 -8.09
N LYS A 9 19.14 18.05 -7.36
CA LYS A 9 19.16 18.05 -5.90
C LYS A 9 18.67 16.67 -5.48
N ARG A 10 19.57 15.82 -4.95
CA ARG A 10 19.19 14.49 -4.44
C ARG A 10 18.04 14.71 -3.46
N GLN A 11 16.89 14.11 -3.74
CA GLN A 11 15.76 14.16 -2.81
C GLN A 11 16.24 13.62 -1.46
N LEU A 12 15.98 14.41 -0.41
CA LEU A 12 16.20 14.01 0.96
C LEU A 12 15.30 12.79 1.24
N ARG A 13 15.93 11.68 1.64
CA ARG A 13 15.25 10.44 1.99
C ARG A 13 15.05 10.44 3.50
N ASP A 14 14.14 11.27 3.98
CA ASP A 14 13.96 11.49 5.42
C ASP A 14 13.16 10.35 6.09
N ASN A 15 12.41 9.57 5.30
CA ASN A 15 11.61 8.44 5.78
C ASN A 15 12.26 7.10 5.40
N ARG A 16 13.37 6.76 6.07
CA ARG A 16 14.01 5.44 5.92
C ARG A 16 13.52 4.49 7.01
N PHE A 17 12.99 3.35 6.58
CA PHE A 17 12.61 2.26 7.47
C PHE A 17 13.60 1.11 7.28
N SER A 18 14.11 0.58 8.40
CA SER A 18 14.92 -0.64 8.41
C SER A 18 14.00 -1.82 8.62
N ILE A 19 14.15 -2.86 7.81
CA ILE A 19 13.39 -4.09 7.90
C ILE A 19 14.39 -5.21 8.17
N ASN A 20 14.10 -6.04 9.16
CA ASN A 20 14.88 -7.24 9.43
C ASN A 20 14.24 -8.40 8.68
N LEU A 21 15.06 -9.16 7.97
CA LEU A 21 14.62 -10.32 7.20
C LEU A 21 15.30 -11.57 7.75
N THR A 22 14.61 -12.68 7.63
CA THR A 22 15.19 -14.01 7.78
C THR A 22 16.08 -14.34 6.58
N ASN A 23 16.86 -15.43 6.71
CA ASN A 23 17.72 -15.89 5.62
C ASN A 23 16.89 -16.25 4.37
N ASP A 24 15.79 -16.99 4.55
CA ASP A 24 14.93 -17.44 3.45
C ASP A 24 14.28 -16.27 2.70
N GLU A 25 13.82 -15.23 3.43
CA GLU A 25 13.27 -14.01 2.82
C GLU A 25 14.34 -13.25 2.02
N THR A 26 15.57 -13.21 2.55
CA THR A 26 16.70 -12.56 1.87
C THR A 26 17.08 -13.31 0.59
N ASP A 27 17.12 -14.63 0.63
CA ASP A 27 17.42 -15.47 -0.54
C ASP A 27 16.34 -15.34 -1.61
N LEU A 28 15.06 -15.32 -1.21
CA LEU A 28 13.94 -15.09 -2.12
C LEU A 28 14.05 -13.73 -2.83
N LEU A 29 14.27 -12.64 -2.07
CA LEU A 29 14.42 -11.31 -2.65
C LEU A 29 15.64 -11.20 -3.56
N THR A 30 16.72 -11.90 -3.22
CA THR A 30 17.93 -11.98 -4.04
C THR A 30 17.66 -12.72 -5.36
N ALA A 31 16.94 -13.83 -5.32
CA ALA A 31 16.54 -14.57 -6.52
C ALA A 31 15.65 -13.71 -7.43
N ILE A 32 14.68 -12.98 -6.87
CA ILE A 32 13.80 -12.06 -7.63
C ILE A 32 14.61 -10.90 -8.22
N SER A 33 15.53 -10.33 -7.45
CA SER A 33 16.45 -9.28 -7.93
C SER A 33 17.28 -9.76 -9.11
N ASN A 34 17.80 -10.98 -9.06
CA ASN A 34 18.58 -11.57 -10.15
C ASN A 34 17.72 -11.87 -11.39
N LEU A 35 16.48 -12.31 -11.20
CA LEU A 35 15.53 -12.59 -12.29
C LEU A 35 15.11 -11.29 -13.03
N THR A 36 14.83 -10.24 -12.26
CA THR A 36 14.25 -8.98 -12.79
C THR A 36 15.29 -7.94 -13.17
N GLY A 37 16.52 -8.06 -12.66
CA GLY A 37 17.57 -7.05 -12.79
C GLY A 37 17.31 -5.78 -11.95
N VAL A 38 16.36 -5.82 -11.02
CA VAL A 38 15.97 -4.68 -10.18
C VAL A 38 16.57 -4.84 -8.79
N GLU A 39 17.16 -3.77 -8.25
CA GLU A 39 17.72 -3.79 -6.88
C GLU A 39 16.67 -4.14 -5.82
N ILE A 40 17.06 -4.97 -4.84
CA ILE A 40 16.19 -5.42 -3.73
C ILE A 40 15.48 -4.25 -3.02
N GLY A 41 16.18 -3.14 -2.78
CA GLY A 41 15.58 -1.96 -2.13
C GLY A 41 14.52 -1.25 -2.98
N VAL A 42 14.61 -1.37 -4.31
CA VAL A 42 13.58 -0.87 -5.24
C VAL A 42 12.40 -1.83 -5.28
N LEU A 43 12.65 -3.14 -5.33
CA LEU A 43 11.61 -4.18 -5.25
C LEU A 43 10.76 -4.03 -3.99
N LEU A 44 11.40 -3.97 -2.82
CA LEU A 44 10.70 -3.78 -1.54
C LEU A 44 9.84 -2.51 -1.53
N ARG A 45 10.34 -1.41 -2.09
CA ARG A 45 9.56 -0.16 -2.19
C ARG A 45 8.34 -0.34 -3.08
N GLN A 46 8.50 -1.01 -4.23
CA GLN A 46 7.38 -1.27 -5.13
C GLN A 46 6.33 -2.18 -4.48
N MET A 47 6.77 -3.22 -3.77
CA MET A 47 5.87 -4.13 -3.05
C MET A 47 5.09 -3.40 -1.95
N VAL A 48 5.78 -2.63 -1.10
CA VAL A 48 5.13 -1.84 -0.04
C VAL A 48 4.15 -0.84 -0.62
N MET A 49 4.51 -0.14 -1.69
CA MET A 49 3.60 0.82 -2.33
C MET A 49 2.38 0.13 -2.95
N LYS A 50 2.55 -1.04 -3.60
CA LYS A 50 1.44 -1.82 -4.14
C LYS A 50 0.49 -2.27 -3.04
N GLN A 51 1.04 -2.86 -1.97
CA GLN A 51 0.24 -3.30 -0.82
C GLN A 51 -0.46 -2.13 -0.14
N ALA A 52 0.21 -0.99 0.04
CA ALA A 52 -0.39 0.19 0.65
C ALA A 52 -1.54 0.74 -0.20
N ILE A 53 -1.40 0.78 -1.52
CA ILE A 53 -2.50 1.15 -2.42
C ILE A 53 -3.64 0.16 -2.27
N GLU A 54 -3.35 -1.14 -2.36
CA GLU A 54 -4.34 -2.21 -2.23
C GLU A 54 -5.12 -2.06 -0.93
N THR A 55 -4.45 -1.95 0.23
CA THR A 55 -5.08 -1.72 1.54
C THR A 55 -5.90 -0.43 1.62
N LEU A 56 -5.49 0.64 0.92
CA LEU A 56 -6.27 1.90 0.88
C LEU A 56 -7.49 1.81 -0.05
N THR A 57 -7.44 0.96 -1.07
CA THR A 57 -8.59 0.70 -1.97
C THR A 57 -9.50 -0.41 -1.50
N ASP A 58 -9.00 -1.33 -0.66
CA ASP A 58 -9.73 -2.42 -0.04
C ASP A 58 -10.49 -1.97 1.23
N ASP A 59 -10.74 -0.66 1.35
CA ASP A 59 -11.95 -0.12 2.00
C ASP A 59 -13.18 -0.58 1.18
N SER A 60 -13.34 -1.90 1.06
CA SER A 60 -14.63 -2.51 0.77
C SER A 60 -15.50 -2.15 1.95
N GLU A 61 -16.38 -1.17 1.73
CA GLU A 61 -17.67 -1.00 2.40
C GLU A 61 -17.96 -2.12 3.41
N ASP A 62 -17.57 -1.93 4.67
CA ASP A 62 -18.24 -2.60 5.77
C ASP A 62 -19.70 -2.09 5.72
N ASP A 63 -20.54 -2.79 4.95
CA ASP A 63 -22.00 -2.80 4.91
C ASP A 63 -22.71 -1.51 5.32
N PHE A 64 -22.38 -0.36 4.71
CA PHE A 64 -23.23 0.84 4.87
C PHE A 64 -24.45 0.71 3.95
N ASN A 65 -25.37 -0.18 4.32
CA ASN A 65 -26.67 -0.29 3.68
C ASN A 65 -27.63 0.71 4.33
N LEU A 66 -27.74 1.91 3.74
CA LEU A 66 -28.71 2.94 4.14
C LEU A 66 -30.13 2.38 4.31
N ASN A 67 -30.53 1.40 3.48
CA ASN A 67 -31.86 0.79 3.59
C ASN A 67 -32.00 -0.06 4.85
N GLN A 68 -30.95 -0.74 5.30
CA GLN A 68 -30.97 -1.51 6.54
C GLN A 68 -31.19 -0.57 7.74
N PHE A 69 -30.42 0.50 7.84
CA PHE A 69 -30.54 1.50 8.91
C PHE A 69 -31.89 2.25 8.89
N ILE A 70 -32.41 2.60 7.72
CA ILE A 70 -33.71 3.28 7.58
C ILE A 70 -34.87 2.32 7.90
N SER A 71 -34.75 1.04 7.51
CA SER A 71 -35.80 0.04 7.74
C SER A 71 -35.94 -0.42 9.20
N GLU A 72 -34.83 -0.51 9.95
CA GLU A 72 -34.87 -0.82 11.39
C GLU A 72 -35.63 0.25 12.19
N GLY A 73 -35.43 1.53 11.87
CA GLY A 73 -36.13 2.63 12.52
C GLY A 73 -37.63 2.69 12.20
N ALA A 74 -38.02 2.34 10.98
CA ALA A 74 -39.42 2.37 10.54
C ALA A 74 -40.25 1.21 11.09
N GLN A 75 -39.69 -0.02 11.14
CA GLN A 75 -40.42 -1.17 11.67
C GLN A 75 -40.60 -1.13 13.19
N GLY A 76 -39.64 -0.56 13.93
CA GLY A 76 -39.75 -0.40 15.39
C GLY A 76 -40.79 0.64 15.84
N GLN A 77 -41.20 1.57 14.96
CA GLN A 77 -42.23 2.56 15.24
C GLN A 77 -43.64 2.16 14.77
N LEU A 78 -43.76 1.19 13.87
CA LEU A 78 -45.06 0.72 13.35
C LEU A 78 -45.68 -0.39 14.20
N SER A 79 -44.93 -1.01 15.12
CA SER A 79 -45.42 -2.01 16.09
C SER A 79 -45.94 -1.38 17.40
N GLY A 80 -46.01 -0.05 17.47
CA GLY A 80 -46.57 0.73 18.57
C GLY A 80 -47.85 1.49 18.21
N SER A 81 -48.85 0.83 17.63
CA SER A 81 -50.24 1.32 17.58
C SER A 81 -51.23 0.16 17.69
#